data_AF-A0A7C0UPR3-F1
#
_entry.id   AF-A0A7C0UPR3-F1
#
_cell.length_a   1.000
_cell.length_b   1.000
_cell.length_c   1.000
_cell.angle_alpha   90.00
_cell.angle_beta   90.00
_cell.angle_gamma   90.00
#
_symmetry.space_group_name_H-M   'P 1'
#
loop_
_entity.id
_entity.type
_entity.pdbx_description
1 polymer ?
#
loop_
_entity_poly.entity_id
_entity_poly.type
_entity_poly.pdbx_seq_one_letter_code
_entity_poly.pdbx_strand_id
1 'polypeptide(L)'
;MLKVDISIISSRLVPMKVLLDPLARTKLERLCDSKWPEEVGGELLGHRMNGQIIILDIFPIPNVSPTPRTNYKPYEAAKYFVPLAAKAAGLTRVGTFHSHPNGTIPSEKDMQGCPGFHLWVLHQRMGFHTFIAAQNYTHVPLEVLNEQYSIRKCMFRGDRFFLGDLWITEAGQILGDEETLTLLKAPPKSRVAYLTAVKLLGHSNRLELKKIAIALGVSVRTVRNWLRPLSNIIELGRGYLYLRHR
;
A
#
# COMPACT_ATOMS: atom_id res chain seq x y z
N MET A 1 -12.02 1.73 33.02
CA MET A 1 -12.17 1.74 31.54
C MET A 1 -10.81 1.42 30.94
N LEU A 2 -10.59 0.18 30.50
CA LEU A 2 -9.32 -0.26 29.91
C LEU A 2 -9.19 0.36 28.52
N LYS A 3 -8.21 1.26 28.33
CA LYS A 3 -7.79 1.72 27.00
C LYS A 3 -6.98 0.59 26.37
N VAL A 4 -7.60 -0.16 25.47
CA VAL A 4 -6.89 -1.11 24.62
C VAL A 4 -6.13 -0.30 23.57
N ASP A 5 -4.81 -0.40 23.58
CA ASP A 5 -3.95 0.22 22.57
C ASP A 5 -4.03 -0.61 21.27
N ILE A 6 -4.86 -0.14 20.34
CA ILE A 6 -5.17 -0.83 19.07
C ILE A 6 -3.94 -0.89 18.16
N SER A 7 -2.92 -0.03 18.39
CA SER A 7 -1.67 -0.03 17.62
C SER A 7 -0.86 -1.32 17.81
N ILE A 8 -1.05 -2.03 18.93
CA ILE A 8 -0.33 -3.27 19.26
C ILE A 8 -1.01 -4.50 18.66
N ILE A 9 -2.31 -4.44 18.35
CA ILE A 9 -3.08 -5.57 17.79
C ILE A 9 -2.83 -5.71 16.27
N SER A 10 -2.42 -4.64 15.58
CA SER A 10 -2.40 -4.58 14.12
C SER A 10 -1.31 -5.42 13.43
N SER A 11 -0.20 -5.79 14.07
CA SER A 11 0.93 -6.45 13.40
C SER A 11 1.00 -7.97 13.60
N ARG A 12 0.17 -8.54 14.50
CA ARG A 12 0.20 -9.96 14.86
C ARG A 12 -1.05 -10.75 14.49
N LEU A 13 -2.09 -10.10 13.97
CA LEU A 13 -3.26 -10.82 13.47
C LEU A 13 -2.91 -11.49 12.15
N VAL A 14 -3.11 -12.81 12.11
CA VAL A 14 -3.10 -13.58 10.86
C VAL A 14 -4.18 -12.97 9.96
N PRO A 15 -3.84 -12.50 8.76
CA PRO A 15 -4.83 -11.95 7.86
C PRO A 15 -5.82 -13.06 7.50
N MET A 16 -7.11 -12.71 7.55
CA MET A 16 -8.19 -13.62 7.22
C MET A 16 -8.24 -13.92 5.71
N LYS A 17 -7.62 -13.05 4.90
CA LYS A 17 -7.67 -13.12 3.44
C LYS A 17 -6.46 -12.48 2.79
N VAL A 18 -5.99 -13.07 1.70
CA VAL A 18 -4.99 -12.49 0.81
C VAL A 18 -5.62 -12.28 -0.55
N LEU A 19 -5.60 -11.03 -1.02
CA LEU A 19 -6.10 -10.61 -2.32
C LEU A 19 -4.92 -10.30 -3.23
N LEU A 20 -4.92 -10.84 -4.44
CA LEU A 20 -3.88 -10.59 -5.45
C LEU A 20 -4.48 -9.88 -6.66
N ASP A 21 -3.92 -8.72 -6.98
CA ASP A 21 -4.24 -7.97 -8.19
C ASP A 21 -3.90 -8.80 -9.47
N PRO A 22 -4.76 -8.78 -10.50
CA PRO A 22 -4.53 -9.56 -11.72
C PRO A 22 -3.25 -9.19 -12.48
N LEU A 23 -2.85 -7.91 -12.45
CA LEU A 23 -1.59 -7.47 -13.06
C LEU A 23 -0.40 -7.93 -12.23
N ALA A 24 -0.49 -7.87 -10.91
CA ALA A 24 0.53 -8.45 -10.03
C ALA A 24 0.67 -9.96 -10.26
N ARG A 25 -0.45 -10.68 -10.41
CA ARG A 25 -0.47 -12.10 -10.80
C ARG A 25 0.24 -12.32 -12.14
N THR A 26 -0.12 -11.55 -13.17
CA THR A 26 0.49 -11.68 -14.50
C THR A 26 2.00 -11.43 -14.46
N LYS A 27 2.46 -10.45 -13.66
CA LYS A 27 3.89 -10.18 -13.45
C LYS A 27 4.58 -11.35 -12.76
N LEU A 28 3.95 -11.96 -11.76
CA LEU A 28 4.46 -13.15 -11.07
C LEU A 28 4.60 -14.33 -12.04
N GLU A 29 3.53 -14.64 -12.79
CA GLU A 29 3.53 -15.70 -13.81
C GLU A 29 4.68 -15.51 -14.80
N ARG A 30 4.76 -14.33 -15.43
CA ARG A 30 5.84 -14.03 -16.39
C ARG A 30 7.24 -14.11 -15.79
N LEU A 31 7.42 -13.69 -14.54
CA LEU A 31 8.73 -13.76 -13.88
C LEU A 31 9.15 -15.22 -13.68
N CYS A 32 8.26 -16.06 -13.15
CA CYS A 32 8.51 -17.49 -12.98
C CYS A 32 8.81 -18.17 -14.32
N ASP A 33 8.03 -17.87 -15.35
CA ASP A 33 8.19 -18.44 -16.69
C ASP A 33 9.55 -18.09 -17.31
N SER A 34 9.94 -16.83 -17.20
CA SER A 34 11.17 -16.32 -17.83
C SER A 34 12.47 -16.86 -17.20
N LYS A 35 12.38 -17.45 -16.01
CA LYS A 35 13.52 -17.92 -15.23
C LYS A 35 13.51 -19.40 -14.99
N TRP A 36 12.48 -20.11 -15.44
CA TRP A 36 12.45 -21.56 -15.37
C TRP A 36 13.71 -22.20 -15.97
N PRO A 37 14.36 -23.19 -15.32
CA PRO A 37 13.97 -23.90 -14.09
C PRO A 37 14.64 -23.35 -12.80
N GLU A 38 15.01 -22.08 -12.77
CA GLU A 38 15.58 -21.42 -11.59
C GLU A 38 14.49 -20.90 -10.65
N GLU A 39 14.78 -20.87 -9.36
CA GLU A 39 13.96 -20.18 -8.37
C GLU A 39 14.08 -18.67 -8.57
N VAL A 40 12.93 -18.00 -8.65
CA VAL A 40 12.81 -16.55 -8.59
C VAL A 40 12.18 -16.14 -7.28
N GLY A 41 12.36 -14.88 -6.90
CA GLY A 41 11.67 -14.32 -5.75
C GLY A 41 11.69 -12.81 -5.72
N GLY A 42 11.19 -12.27 -4.63
CA GLY A 42 11.05 -10.83 -4.47
C GLY A 42 10.17 -10.45 -3.31
N GLU A 43 9.68 -9.22 -3.38
CA GLU A 43 8.86 -8.59 -2.35
C GLU A 43 7.47 -8.29 -2.89
N LEU A 44 6.45 -8.46 -2.05
CA LEU A 44 5.06 -8.17 -2.36
C LEU A 44 4.73 -6.78 -1.86
N LEU A 45 4.17 -5.96 -2.74
CA LEU A 45 3.84 -4.57 -2.46
C LEU A 45 2.32 -4.39 -2.46
N GLY A 46 1.82 -3.67 -1.45
CA GLY A 46 0.39 -3.52 -1.27
C GLY A 46 0.03 -2.88 0.06
N HIS A 47 -1.13 -3.26 0.60
CA HIS A 47 -1.68 -2.73 1.84
C HIS A 47 -2.19 -3.82 2.77
N ARG A 48 -2.20 -3.49 4.07
CA ARG A 48 -2.86 -4.24 5.14
C ARG A 48 -4.05 -3.42 5.62
N MET A 49 -5.26 -3.92 5.43
CA MET A 49 -6.49 -3.21 5.80
C MET A 49 -7.52 -4.20 6.31
N ASN A 50 -8.18 -3.90 7.43
CA ASN A 50 -9.30 -4.70 7.97
C ASN A 50 -9.01 -6.21 8.10
N GLY A 51 -7.79 -6.57 8.51
CA GLY A 51 -7.37 -7.98 8.63
C GLY A 51 -7.17 -8.69 7.29
N GLN A 52 -7.08 -7.95 6.18
CA GLN A 52 -6.77 -8.45 4.85
C GLN A 52 -5.42 -7.93 4.37
N ILE A 53 -4.77 -8.70 3.50
CA ILE A 53 -3.63 -8.24 2.71
C ILE A 53 -4.07 -8.11 1.27
N ILE A 54 -3.82 -6.95 0.67
CA ILE A 54 -4.08 -6.69 -0.74
C ILE A 54 -2.73 -6.49 -1.41
N ILE A 55 -2.35 -7.41 -2.28
CA ILE A 55 -1.11 -7.36 -3.08
C ILE A 55 -1.46 -6.70 -4.40
N LEU A 56 -0.82 -5.56 -4.66
CA LEU A 56 -1.07 -4.72 -5.83
C LEU A 56 0.10 -4.70 -6.81
N ASP A 57 1.30 -5.00 -6.34
CA ASP A 57 2.46 -5.15 -7.20
C ASP A 57 3.48 -6.11 -6.60
N ILE A 58 4.47 -6.47 -7.41
CA ILE A 58 5.65 -7.22 -6.99
C ILE A 58 6.92 -6.45 -7.29
N PHE A 59 7.94 -6.66 -6.47
CA PHE A 59 9.28 -6.18 -6.70
C PHE A 59 10.23 -7.39 -6.83
N PRO A 60 10.58 -7.81 -8.06
CA PRO A 60 11.50 -8.92 -8.26
C PRO A 60 12.87 -8.63 -7.65
N ILE A 61 13.46 -9.61 -6.99
CA ILE A 61 14.82 -9.54 -6.46
C ILE A 61 15.66 -10.63 -7.15
N PRO A 62 16.85 -10.30 -7.68
CA PRO A 62 17.73 -11.30 -8.29
C PRO A 62 18.09 -12.42 -7.31
N ASN A 63 18.02 -13.66 -7.79
CA ASN A 63 18.57 -14.82 -7.11
C ASN A 63 20.08 -14.88 -7.34
N VAL A 64 20.87 -14.68 -6.29
CA VAL A 64 22.34 -14.73 -6.32
C VAL A 64 22.91 -16.03 -5.73
N SER A 65 22.07 -17.06 -5.64
CA SER A 65 22.48 -18.39 -5.20
C SER A 65 23.45 -19.01 -6.21
N PRO A 66 24.51 -19.72 -5.76
CA PRO A 66 25.36 -20.51 -6.66
C PRO A 66 24.59 -21.72 -7.26
N THR A 67 23.46 -22.09 -6.66
CA THR A 67 22.60 -23.21 -7.09
C THR A 67 21.15 -22.72 -7.25
N PRO A 68 20.86 -21.85 -8.24
CA PRO A 68 19.59 -21.12 -8.31
C PRO A 68 18.38 -22.01 -8.62
N ARG A 69 18.59 -23.23 -9.11
CA ARG A 69 17.51 -24.22 -9.37
C ARG A 69 16.87 -24.82 -8.13
N THR A 70 17.56 -24.77 -6.99
CA THR A 70 17.15 -25.43 -5.74
C THR A 70 17.26 -24.52 -4.52
N ASN A 71 17.72 -23.28 -4.72
CA ASN A 71 17.95 -22.33 -3.66
C ASN A 71 17.75 -20.91 -4.17
N TYR A 72 16.89 -20.17 -3.49
CA TYR A 72 16.74 -18.75 -3.64
C TYR A 72 17.58 -18.01 -2.59
N LYS A 73 18.50 -17.16 -3.05
CA LYS A 73 19.25 -16.23 -2.21
C LYS A 73 19.02 -14.81 -2.73
N PRO A 74 18.27 -13.96 -2.01
CA PRO A 74 17.99 -12.61 -2.47
C PRO A 74 19.27 -11.77 -2.52
N TYR A 75 19.37 -10.89 -3.51
CA TYR A 75 20.44 -9.88 -3.56
C TYR A 75 20.31 -8.89 -2.39
N GLU A 76 21.29 -8.89 -1.49
CA GLU A 76 21.27 -8.14 -0.21
C GLU A 76 20.94 -6.65 -0.35
N ALA A 77 21.43 -5.98 -1.41
CA ALA A 77 21.20 -4.55 -1.57
C ALA A 77 19.72 -4.21 -1.85
N ALA A 78 18.90 -5.19 -2.23
CA ALA A 78 17.47 -5.00 -2.43
C ALA A 78 16.75 -4.46 -1.18
N LYS A 79 17.26 -4.73 0.04
CA LYS A 79 16.70 -4.20 1.29
C LYS A 79 16.66 -2.66 1.36
N TYR A 80 17.51 -1.98 0.58
CA TYR A 80 17.53 -0.52 0.49
C TYR A 80 16.60 0.01 -0.61
N PHE A 81 16.46 -0.71 -1.71
CA PHE A 81 15.67 -0.26 -2.87
C PHE A 81 14.19 -0.58 -2.75
N VAL A 82 13.82 -1.72 -2.15
CA VAL A 82 12.44 -2.15 -2.00
C VAL A 82 11.60 -1.11 -1.22
N PRO A 83 12.03 -0.60 -0.05
CA PRO A 83 11.25 0.41 0.67
C PRO A 83 11.07 1.71 -0.12
N LEU A 84 12.09 2.10 -0.91
CA LEU A 84 12.03 3.30 -1.74
C LEU A 84 11.06 3.12 -2.91
N ALA A 85 11.11 1.96 -3.59
CA ALA A 85 10.20 1.62 -4.67
C ALA A 85 8.75 1.52 -4.19
N ALA A 86 8.54 0.85 -3.05
CA ALA A 86 7.23 0.76 -2.41
C ALA A 86 6.69 2.15 -2.09
N LYS A 87 7.47 2.99 -1.41
CA LYS A 87 7.09 4.37 -1.07
C LYS A 87 6.81 5.23 -2.29
N ALA A 88 7.62 5.15 -3.34
CA ALA A 88 7.41 5.88 -4.59
C ALA A 88 6.09 5.46 -5.28
N ALA A 89 5.69 4.20 -5.11
CA ALA A 89 4.44 3.67 -5.59
C ALA A 89 3.26 3.88 -4.62
N GLY A 90 3.43 4.53 -3.47
CA GLY A 90 2.37 4.61 -2.43
C GLY A 90 2.09 3.27 -1.73
N LEU A 91 2.91 2.24 -1.98
CA LEU A 91 2.71 0.90 -1.45
C LEU A 91 3.55 0.66 -0.20
N THR A 92 3.19 -0.38 0.55
CA THR A 92 4.00 -0.92 1.64
C THR A 92 4.46 -2.33 1.30
N ARG A 93 5.57 -2.77 1.90
CA ARG A 93 5.95 -4.18 1.84
C ARG A 93 4.97 -5.00 2.68
N VAL A 94 4.23 -5.90 2.05
CA VAL A 94 3.23 -6.75 2.73
C VAL A 94 3.68 -8.18 2.92
N GLY A 95 4.68 -8.65 2.16
CA GLY A 95 5.25 -9.99 2.26
C GLY A 95 6.42 -10.17 1.31
N THR A 96 6.97 -11.38 1.27
CA THR A 96 7.96 -11.79 0.27
C THR A 96 7.42 -12.97 -0.53
N PHE A 97 8.02 -13.27 -1.68
CA PHE A 97 7.75 -14.49 -2.42
C PHE A 97 8.99 -15.14 -3.00
N HIS A 98 8.89 -16.43 -3.25
CA HIS A 98 9.77 -17.13 -4.18
C HIS A 98 9.04 -18.32 -4.82
N SER A 99 9.63 -18.87 -5.88
CA SER A 99 9.10 -20.02 -6.62
C SER A 99 9.88 -21.29 -6.37
N HIS A 100 9.19 -22.43 -6.37
CA HIS A 100 9.82 -23.75 -6.45
C HIS A 100 9.51 -24.40 -7.79
N PRO A 101 10.56 -24.77 -8.54
CA PRO A 101 10.40 -25.57 -9.73
C PRO A 101 9.86 -26.97 -9.47
N ASN A 102 10.18 -27.56 -8.31
CA ASN A 102 9.97 -29.00 -8.07
C ASN A 102 8.82 -29.31 -7.09
N GLY A 103 7.96 -28.36 -6.77
CA GLY A 103 6.86 -28.60 -5.82
C GLY A 103 6.10 -27.33 -5.44
N THR A 104 5.15 -27.46 -4.52
CA THR A 104 4.35 -26.35 -3.99
C THR A 104 4.42 -26.21 -2.46
N ILE A 105 5.30 -26.97 -1.82
CA ILE A 105 5.36 -27.07 -0.36
C ILE A 105 6.64 -26.40 0.15
N PRO A 106 6.55 -25.45 1.10
CA PRO A 106 7.71 -24.88 1.79
C PRO A 106 8.70 -25.94 2.28
N SER A 107 10.00 -25.75 2.00
CA SER A 107 11.02 -26.58 2.64
C SER A 107 11.25 -26.15 4.09
N GLU A 108 11.84 -27.02 4.90
CA GLU A 108 12.22 -26.67 6.27
C GLU A 108 13.14 -25.44 6.35
N LYS A 109 14.03 -25.27 5.37
CA LYS A 109 14.91 -24.11 5.28
C LYS A 109 14.13 -22.83 5.04
N ASP A 110 13.14 -22.89 4.17
CA ASP A 110 12.31 -21.74 3.86
C ASP A 110 11.42 -21.36 5.06
N MET A 111 10.99 -22.36 5.85
CA MET A 111 10.32 -22.16 7.13
C MET A 111 11.24 -21.43 8.13
N GLN A 112 12.48 -21.89 8.32
CA GLN A 112 13.39 -21.29 9.30
C GLN A 112 13.85 -19.86 8.94
N GLY A 113 13.97 -19.55 7.65
CA GLY A 113 14.58 -18.30 7.18
C GLY A 113 13.70 -17.05 7.29
N CYS A 114 12.45 -17.16 7.76
CA CYS A 114 11.41 -16.21 7.37
C CYS A 114 10.41 -15.86 8.51
N PRO A 115 10.74 -14.87 9.37
CA PRO A 115 9.80 -14.37 10.37
C PRO A 115 8.74 -13.45 9.70
N GLY A 116 7.53 -13.95 9.44
CA GLY A 116 6.39 -13.11 9.05
C GLY A 116 5.40 -13.70 8.03
N PHE A 117 4.99 -12.87 7.04
CA PHE A 117 4.02 -13.22 6.00
C PHE A 117 4.73 -13.48 4.67
N HIS A 118 4.47 -14.64 4.06
CA HIS A 118 5.10 -15.09 2.82
C HIS A 118 4.03 -15.54 1.82
N LEU A 119 4.17 -15.16 0.56
CA LEU A 119 3.43 -15.76 -0.55
C LEU A 119 4.34 -16.77 -1.23
N TRP A 120 3.86 -17.97 -1.52
CA TRP A 120 4.68 -19.00 -2.15
C TRP A 120 4.18 -19.21 -3.56
N VAL A 121 4.98 -18.76 -4.51
CA VAL A 121 4.54 -18.60 -5.90
C VAL A 121 4.99 -19.83 -6.67
N LEU A 122 4.15 -20.86 -6.78
CA LEU A 122 4.63 -22.17 -7.21
C LEU A 122 4.11 -22.58 -8.58
N HIS A 123 5.04 -23.10 -9.38
CA HIS A 123 4.90 -23.89 -10.60
C HIS A 123 3.79 -23.53 -11.61
N GLN A 124 4.20 -23.21 -12.86
CA GLN A 124 3.34 -22.94 -14.03
C GLN A 124 2.15 -23.90 -14.21
N ARG A 125 2.27 -25.16 -13.78
CA ARG A 125 1.23 -26.19 -13.96
C ARG A 125 0.40 -26.52 -12.72
N MET A 126 0.75 -25.97 -11.54
CA MET A 126 0.10 -26.31 -10.27
C MET A 126 -0.54 -25.12 -9.54
N GLY A 127 -0.37 -23.89 -10.05
CA GLY A 127 -1.05 -22.69 -9.57
C GLY A 127 -0.43 -22.08 -8.31
N PHE A 128 -0.88 -20.87 -7.96
CA PHE A 128 -0.35 -20.10 -6.82
C PHE A 128 -0.96 -20.51 -5.48
N HIS A 129 -0.12 -20.57 -4.43
CA HIS A 129 -0.53 -20.91 -3.07
C HIS A 129 -0.06 -19.81 -2.09
N THR A 130 -0.75 -19.61 -0.96
CA THR A 130 -0.23 -18.71 0.10
C THR A 130 -0.08 -19.43 1.42
N PHE A 131 1.02 -19.14 2.14
CA PHE A 131 1.27 -19.72 3.45
C PHE A 131 1.78 -18.65 4.41
N ILE A 132 1.13 -18.51 5.55
CA ILE A 132 1.49 -17.49 6.54
C ILE A 132 2.34 -18.14 7.62
N ALA A 133 3.60 -17.73 7.74
CA ALA A 133 4.54 -18.31 8.71
C ALA A 133 4.19 -17.94 10.17
N ALA A 134 3.41 -16.88 10.40
CA ALA A 134 3.13 -16.35 11.73
C ALA A 134 2.44 -17.32 12.72
N GLN A 135 1.83 -18.43 12.25
CA GLN A 135 1.23 -19.47 13.10
C GLN A 135 1.32 -20.84 12.39
N ASN A 136 2.44 -21.56 12.54
CA ASN A 136 2.60 -22.94 12.04
C ASN A 136 2.39 -23.13 10.53
N TYR A 137 2.72 -22.14 9.68
CA TYR A 137 2.53 -22.23 8.22
C TYR A 137 1.08 -22.51 7.82
N THR A 138 0.14 -21.86 8.52
CA THR A 138 -1.28 -21.96 8.16
C THR A 138 -1.46 -21.53 6.72
N HIS A 139 -1.97 -22.44 5.89
CA HIS A 139 -2.36 -22.14 4.52
C HIS A 139 -3.52 -21.14 4.57
N VAL A 140 -3.37 -20.01 3.88
CA VAL A 140 -4.44 -19.01 3.75
C VAL A 140 -4.90 -18.99 2.30
N PRO A 141 -6.21 -18.99 2.03
CA PRO A 141 -6.69 -18.90 0.66
C PRO A 141 -6.16 -17.64 -0.04
N LEU A 142 -5.52 -17.84 -1.19
CA LEU A 142 -5.25 -16.77 -2.15
C LEU A 142 -6.48 -16.56 -2.99
N GLU A 143 -7.05 -15.36 -2.95
CA GLU A 143 -8.05 -14.98 -3.92
C GLU A 143 -7.47 -13.98 -4.89
N VAL A 144 -7.58 -14.30 -6.17
CA VAL A 144 -7.26 -13.34 -7.21
C VAL A 144 -8.47 -12.42 -7.32
N LEU A 145 -8.22 -11.11 -7.19
CA LEU A 145 -9.23 -10.11 -7.44
C LEU A 145 -9.83 -10.39 -8.82
N ASN A 146 -11.14 -10.60 -8.90
CA ASN A 146 -11.78 -10.76 -10.20
C ASN A 146 -11.55 -9.50 -11.06
N GLU A 147 -11.71 -9.59 -12.38
CA GLU A 147 -11.57 -8.42 -13.26
C GLU A 147 -12.50 -7.26 -12.84
N GLN A 148 -13.64 -7.57 -12.19
CA GLN A 148 -14.56 -6.58 -11.63
C GLN A 148 -13.98 -5.78 -10.44
N TYR A 149 -12.95 -6.30 -9.77
CA TYR A 149 -12.17 -5.62 -8.75
C TYR A 149 -10.95 -4.92 -9.36
N SER A 150 -10.94 -4.59 -10.66
CA SER A 150 -9.87 -3.78 -11.24
C SER A 150 -9.77 -2.45 -10.49
N ILE A 151 -8.82 -2.40 -9.55
CA ILE A 151 -8.59 -1.24 -8.72
C ILE A 151 -7.90 -0.23 -9.63
N ARG A 152 -8.68 0.71 -10.18
CA ARG A 152 -8.12 1.80 -10.96
C ARG A 152 -7.45 2.76 -9.98
N LYS A 153 -6.12 2.81 -10.03
CA LYS A 153 -5.35 3.84 -9.34
C LYS A 153 -5.62 5.17 -10.03
N CYS A 154 -6.55 5.95 -9.49
CA CYS A 154 -6.74 7.32 -9.94
C CYS A 154 -5.66 8.19 -9.31
N MET A 155 -4.51 8.27 -9.97
CA MET A 155 -3.58 9.37 -9.76
C MET A 155 -4.28 10.65 -10.22
N PHE A 156 -4.82 11.44 -9.28
CA PHE A 156 -5.19 12.82 -9.56
C PHE A 156 -3.92 13.63 -9.83
N ARG A 157 -3.44 13.59 -11.07
CA ARG A 157 -2.38 14.46 -11.58
C ARG A 157 -2.95 15.87 -11.75
N GLY A 158 -2.93 16.64 -10.66
CA GLY A 158 -2.96 18.10 -10.67
C GLY A 158 -1.77 18.59 -9.88
N ASP A 159 -0.59 18.56 -10.49
CA ASP A 159 0.68 19.13 -10.05
C ASP A 159 1.03 18.98 -8.55
N ARG A 160 1.64 17.83 -8.24
CA ARG A 160 2.48 17.53 -7.05
C ARG A 160 1.82 17.45 -5.67
N PHE A 161 0.54 17.08 -5.57
CA PHE A 161 -0.03 16.70 -4.27
C PHE A 161 -0.59 15.28 -4.31
N PHE A 162 0.10 14.37 -3.62
CA PHE A 162 -0.35 13.00 -3.37
C PHE A 162 -1.50 13.09 -2.34
N LEU A 163 -2.74 13.02 -2.80
CA LEU A 163 -3.93 12.94 -1.95
C LEU A 163 -4.17 11.50 -1.54
N GLY A 164 -3.25 10.94 -0.76
CA GLY A 164 -3.29 9.52 -0.40
C GLY A 164 -3.35 8.60 -1.62
N ASP A 165 -3.60 7.32 -1.37
CA ASP A 165 -3.95 6.39 -2.43
C ASP A 165 -5.47 6.33 -2.54
N LEU A 166 -5.99 6.90 -3.63
CA LEU A 166 -7.39 6.79 -3.99
C LEU A 166 -7.60 5.65 -4.98
N TRP A 167 -8.54 4.78 -4.63
CA TRP A 167 -8.91 3.62 -5.40
C TRP A 167 -10.37 3.75 -5.83
N ILE A 168 -10.66 3.53 -7.10
CA ILE A 168 -12.04 3.45 -7.59
C ILE A 168 -12.27 2.02 -8.07
N THR A 169 -13.27 1.35 -7.49
CA THR A 169 -13.72 0.02 -7.93
C THR A 169 -14.55 0.16 -9.20
N GLU A 170 -14.74 -0.91 -9.97
CA GLU A 170 -15.63 -0.85 -11.15
C GLU A 170 -17.10 -0.56 -10.78
N ALA A 171 -17.51 -0.93 -9.56
CA ALA A 171 -18.82 -0.55 -9.00
C ALA A 171 -18.93 0.97 -8.68
N GLY A 172 -17.89 1.75 -8.98
CA GLY A 172 -17.82 3.19 -8.70
C GLY A 172 -17.60 3.51 -7.22
N GLN A 173 -17.29 2.51 -6.39
CA GLN A 173 -16.98 2.74 -4.99
C GLN A 173 -15.59 3.35 -4.89
N ILE A 174 -15.47 4.40 -4.08
CA ILE A 174 -14.20 5.03 -3.82
C ILE A 174 -13.66 4.49 -2.49
N LEU A 175 -12.49 3.88 -2.52
CA LEU A 175 -11.75 3.42 -1.36
C LEU A 175 -10.54 4.34 -1.14
N GLY A 176 -10.21 4.60 0.11
CA GLY A 176 -9.09 5.43 0.53
C GLY A 176 -9.02 5.40 2.05
N ASP A 177 -7.95 5.96 2.61
CA ASP A 177 -7.93 6.24 4.05
C ASP A 177 -9.04 7.23 4.43
N GLU A 178 -9.34 7.30 5.73
CA GLU A 178 -10.43 8.13 6.26
C GLU A 178 -10.26 9.61 5.90
N GLU A 179 -9.03 10.11 5.83
CA GLU A 179 -8.73 11.49 5.44
C GLU A 179 -9.08 11.75 3.97
N THR A 180 -8.67 10.84 3.08
CA THR A 180 -8.89 10.93 1.64
C THR A 180 -10.37 10.82 1.31
N LEU A 181 -11.09 9.90 1.96
CA LEU A 181 -12.54 9.77 1.82
C LEU A 181 -13.29 10.99 2.36
N THR A 182 -12.83 11.56 3.49
CA THR A 182 -13.42 12.77 4.06
C THR A 182 -13.21 13.98 3.13
N LEU A 183 -12.03 14.11 2.52
CA LEU A 183 -11.78 15.16 1.54
C LEU A 183 -12.67 15.03 0.31
N LEU A 184 -12.87 13.82 -0.21
CA LEU A 184 -13.75 13.59 -1.36
C LEU A 184 -15.21 13.92 -1.11
N LYS A 185 -15.70 13.63 0.09
CA LYS A 185 -17.06 13.98 0.53
C LYS A 185 -17.24 15.47 0.78
N ALA A 186 -16.14 16.23 0.87
CA ALA A 186 -16.21 17.65 1.14
C ALA A 186 -16.73 18.46 -0.06
N PRO A 187 -17.44 19.58 0.20
CA PRO A 187 -17.92 20.47 -0.86
C PRO A 187 -16.78 20.87 -1.82
N PRO A 188 -17.05 21.07 -3.13
CA PRO A 188 -16.02 21.41 -4.12
C PRO A 188 -15.13 22.59 -3.69
N LYS A 189 -15.73 23.61 -3.07
CA LYS A 189 -15.02 24.79 -2.53
C LYS A 189 -14.09 24.46 -1.37
N SER A 190 -14.48 23.51 -0.52
CA SER A 190 -13.63 22.97 0.57
C SER A 190 -12.42 22.22 0.03
N ARG A 191 -12.62 21.40 -1.02
CA ARG A 191 -11.54 20.69 -1.71
C ARG A 191 -10.54 21.67 -2.34
N VAL A 192 -11.03 22.67 -3.06
CA VAL A 192 -10.17 23.70 -3.68
C VAL A 192 -9.36 24.48 -2.63
N ALA A 193 -9.98 24.86 -1.51
CA ALA A 193 -9.27 25.51 -0.41
C ALA A 193 -8.20 24.62 0.20
N TYR A 194 -8.49 23.33 0.42
CA TYR A 194 -7.54 22.37 0.96
C TYR A 194 -6.35 22.18 0.02
N LEU A 195 -6.57 21.93 -1.27
CA LEU A 195 -5.48 21.75 -2.23
C LEU A 195 -4.60 23.01 -2.36
N THR A 196 -5.21 24.19 -2.32
CA THR A 196 -4.48 25.46 -2.29
C THR A 196 -3.65 25.60 -1.01
N ALA A 197 -4.21 25.18 0.13
CA ALA A 197 -3.49 25.16 1.40
C ALA A 197 -2.26 24.25 1.35
N VAL A 198 -2.42 23.01 0.90
CA VAL A 198 -1.31 22.06 0.75
C VAL A 198 -0.26 22.59 -0.24
N LYS A 199 -0.69 23.24 -1.33
CA LYS A 199 0.22 23.88 -2.29
C LYS A 199 1.06 25.01 -1.71
N LEU A 200 0.45 25.85 -0.89
CA LEU A 200 1.14 26.95 -0.24
C LEU A 200 1.99 26.50 0.96
N LEU A 201 1.71 25.32 1.53
CA LEU A 201 2.51 24.76 2.62
C LEU A 201 3.90 24.35 2.16
N GLY A 202 4.06 23.62 1.05
CA GLY A 202 5.39 23.20 0.58
C GLY A 202 6.24 22.57 1.70
N HIS A 203 7.34 23.25 2.09
CA HIS A 203 8.22 22.88 3.22
C HIS A 203 7.96 23.65 4.54
N SER A 204 7.01 24.58 4.56
CA SER A 204 6.63 25.32 5.77
C SER A 204 5.68 24.48 6.63
N ASN A 205 5.94 24.41 7.93
CA ASN A 205 5.05 23.77 8.90
C ASN A 205 3.89 24.67 9.36
N ARG A 206 3.66 25.82 8.71
CA ARG A 206 2.65 26.78 9.14
C ARG A 206 1.83 27.31 7.97
N LEU A 207 0.51 27.07 8.06
CA LEU A 207 -0.47 27.56 7.10
C LEU A 207 -0.96 28.95 7.50
N GLU A 208 -0.81 29.92 6.60
CA GLU A 208 -1.42 31.24 6.76
C GLU A 208 -2.72 31.31 5.92
N LEU A 209 -3.88 31.36 6.60
CA LEU A 209 -5.18 31.50 5.92
C LEU A 209 -5.23 32.73 4.99
N LYS A 210 -4.48 33.78 5.31
CA LYS A 210 -4.35 34.98 4.48
C LYS A 210 -3.75 34.67 3.10
N LYS A 211 -2.74 33.79 3.01
CA LYS A 211 -2.11 33.40 1.74
C LYS A 211 -3.07 32.60 0.87
N ILE A 212 -3.86 31.70 1.47
CA ILE A 212 -4.91 30.95 0.75
C ILE A 212 -6.00 31.89 0.25
N ALA A 213 -6.46 32.81 1.11
CA ALA A 213 -7.48 33.80 0.77
C ALA A 213 -7.06 34.65 -0.44
N ILE A 214 -5.81 35.13 -0.44
CA ILE A 214 -5.22 35.87 -1.57
C ILE A 214 -5.17 35.00 -2.83
N ALA A 215 -4.67 33.76 -2.73
CA ALA A 215 -4.54 32.86 -3.87
C ALA A 215 -5.89 32.49 -4.52
N LEU A 216 -6.97 32.46 -3.72
CA LEU A 216 -8.32 32.14 -4.17
C LEU A 216 -9.16 33.36 -4.51
N GLY A 217 -8.68 34.59 -4.27
CA GLY A 217 -9.46 35.81 -4.46
C GLY A 217 -10.70 35.90 -3.55
N VAL A 218 -10.65 35.34 -2.33
CA VAL A 218 -11.77 35.34 -1.38
C VAL A 218 -11.35 35.85 0.01
N SER A 219 -12.32 36.11 0.89
CA SER A 219 -12.00 36.55 2.26
C SER A 219 -11.43 35.41 3.13
N VAL A 220 -10.65 35.77 4.16
CA VAL A 220 -10.16 34.80 5.17
C VAL A 220 -11.33 34.08 5.87
N ARG A 221 -12.44 34.78 6.12
CA ARG A 221 -13.66 34.18 6.69
C ARG A 221 -14.24 33.11 5.77
N THR A 222 -14.24 33.36 4.46
CA THR A 222 -14.69 32.41 3.43
C THR A 222 -13.81 31.16 3.43
N VAL A 223 -12.48 31.30 3.41
CA VAL A 223 -11.55 30.16 3.47
C VAL A 223 -11.76 29.36 4.76
N ARG A 224 -11.89 30.03 5.90
CA ARG A 224 -12.13 29.37 7.19
C ARG A 224 -13.42 28.54 7.17
N ASN A 225 -14.50 29.10 6.62
CA ASN A 225 -15.76 28.37 6.48
C ASN A 225 -15.63 27.17 5.53
N TRP A 226 -14.85 27.30 4.45
CA TRP A 226 -14.60 26.19 3.51
C TRP A 226 -13.73 25.09 4.12
N LEU A 227 -12.77 25.43 4.98
CA LEU A 227 -11.90 24.45 5.64
C LEU A 227 -12.52 23.83 6.91
N ARG A 228 -13.58 24.43 7.49
CA ARG A 228 -14.23 23.92 8.71
C ARG A 228 -14.62 22.43 8.65
N PRO A 229 -15.22 21.91 7.55
CA PRO A 229 -15.56 20.49 7.43
C PRO A 229 -14.34 19.55 7.38
N LEU A 230 -13.14 20.10 7.12
CA LEU A 230 -11.89 19.36 6.99
C LEU A 230 -10.98 19.53 8.21
N SER A 231 -11.46 20.18 9.28
CA SER A 231 -10.66 20.51 10.48
C SER A 231 -9.90 19.30 11.04
N ASN A 232 -10.54 18.13 11.09
CA ASN A 232 -9.92 16.88 11.57
C ASN A 232 -8.74 16.43 10.68
N ILE A 233 -8.82 16.58 9.36
CA ILE A 233 -7.73 16.19 8.44
C ILE A 233 -6.53 17.13 8.62
N ILE A 234 -6.80 18.43 8.79
CA ILE A 234 -5.73 19.41 8.82
C ILE A 234 -4.95 19.37 10.15
N GLU A 235 -5.55 18.81 11.21
CA GLU A 235 -4.85 18.53 12.47
C GLU A 235 -3.90 17.32 12.38
N LEU A 236 -4.21 16.32 11.55
CA LEU A 236 -3.46 15.06 11.45
C LEU A 236 -2.22 15.15 10.53
N GLY A 237 -2.24 16.04 9.52
CA GLY A 237 -1.27 16.02 8.41
C GLY A 237 0.14 16.57 8.65
N ARG A 238 0.34 17.51 9.61
CA ARG A 238 1.65 18.05 10.10
C ARG A 238 1.43 19.41 10.79
N GLY A 239 1.44 19.43 12.12
CA GLY A 239 1.49 20.65 12.92
C GLY A 239 0.18 21.44 12.98
N TYR A 240 -0.25 21.75 14.19
CA TYR A 240 -1.50 22.44 14.52
C TYR A 240 -1.84 23.57 13.55
N LEU A 241 -2.98 23.45 12.88
CA LEU A 241 -3.65 24.59 12.27
C LEU A 241 -4.21 25.44 13.41
N TYR A 242 -3.37 26.28 14.02
CA TYR A 242 -3.83 27.26 15.00
C TYR A 242 -4.74 28.26 14.29
N LEU A 243 -6.05 27.97 14.29
CA LEU A 243 -7.12 28.94 14.12
C LEU A 243 -7.12 29.86 15.35
N ARG A 244 -6.07 30.66 15.54
CA ARG A 244 -6.04 31.64 16.64
C ARG A 244 -7.11 32.69 16.34
N HIS A 245 -8.17 32.67 17.14
CA HIS A 245 -9.13 33.76 17.23
C HIS A 245 -8.39 35.03 17.67
N ARG A 246 -8.42 36.06 16.83
CA ARG A 246 -8.43 37.45 17.24
C ARG A 246 -9.64 38.09 16.57
#